data_AF-A0A3Q1CHI6-F1
#
_entry.id   AF-A0A3Q1CHI6-F1
#
_cell.length_a   1.000
_cell.length_b   1.000
_cell.length_c   1.000
_cell.angle_alpha   90.00
_cell.angle_beta   90.00
_cell.angle_gamma   90.00
#
_symmetry.space_group_name_H-M   'P 1'
#
loop_
_entity.id
_entity.type
_entity.pdbx_description
1 polymer ?
#
loop_
_entity_poly.entity_id
_entity_poly.type
_entity_poly.pdbx_seq_one_letter_code
_entity_poly.pdbx_strand_id
1 'polypeptide(L)'
;MSVIQAGHEGRADGGRGGFTDGGGSPRLQQCAQPPNSSSSSSSRTKESRYQQQQLQQQRHHGGSMLKQPSHNEPADVVRRALDFKCQGTQCYKDKKYREAIGKYHRALLEIKGLCRVLGDPDTSSKSPSSLLPTISKSTTLTDEQKGAMENAELECYNSLAACLLQMELVNYERVKEYCLKVLHKEGKNFKALYRSGVAYYHLGDFQKALYYLKESHKQEPSDTNVIRYIQLTEMKIRRNAQREKKEAT
;
A
#
# COMPACT_ATOMS: atom_id res chain seq x y z
N MET A 1 -39.46 -38.91 -29.53
CA MET A 1 -39.25 -40.18 -28.79
C MET A 1 -38.10 -39.94 -27.82
N SER A 2 -38.18 -40.45 -26.57
CA SER A 2 -37.16 -40.32 -25.49
C SER A 2 -36.90 -38.86 -25.02
N VAL A 3 -37.14 -38.40 -23.78
CA VAL A 3 -37.34 -39.03 -22.45
C VAL A 3 -36.08 -39.78 -21.97
N ILE A 4 -35.56 -39.70 -20.73
CA ILE A 4 -35.98 -39.08 -19.43
C ILE A 4 -34.92 -37.99 -19.02
N GLN A 5 -34.70 -37.41 -17.82
CA GLN A 5 -35.21 -37.54 -16.44
C GLN A 5 -35.12 -36.17 -15.68
N ALA A 6 -35.39 -36.12 -14.36
CA ALA A 6 -35.27 -34.94 -13.49
C ALA A 6 -34.87 -35.32 -12.03
N GLY A 7 -34.60 -34.30 -11.18
CA GLY A 7 -34.22 -34.42 -9.76
C GLY A 7 -32.86 -33.76 -9.45
N HIS A 8 -32.59 -33.16 -8.29
CA HIS A 8 -33.32 -33.13 -7.02
C HIS A 8 -33.28 -31.72 -6.38
N GLU A 9 -34.28 -31.36 -5.57
CA GLU A 9 -34.22 -30.17 -4.70
C GLU A 9 -33.46 -30.44 -3.39
N GLY A 10 -32.90 -29.39 -2.78
CA GLY A 10 -32.17 -29.47 -1.51
C GLY A 10 -32.43 -28.23 -0.63
N ARG A 11 -33.53 -28.25 0.12
CA ARG A 11 -33.98 -27.16 1.00
C ARG A 11 -33.67 -27.51 2.46
N ALA A 12 -33.01 -26.60 3.17
CA ALA A 12 -32.76 -26.70 4.61
C ALA A 12 -33.31 -25.47 5.35
N ASP A 13 -33.83 -25.67 6.56
CA ASP A 13 -34.65 -24.69 7.27
C ASP A 13 -33.89 -23.91 8.36
N GLY A 14 -34.54 -22.89 8.94
CA GLY A 14 -33.96 -22.02 9.96
C GLY A 14 -34.01 -22.60 11.38
N GLY A 15 -33.08 -22.17 12.23
CA GLY A 15 -33.07 -22.47 13.67
C GLY A 15 -33.18 -21.20 14.52
N ARG A 16 -34.20 -21.11 15.39
CA ARG A 16 -34.29 -20.08 16.43
C ARG A 16 -33.47 -20.48 17.66
N GLY A 17 -32.88 -19.50 18.34
CA GLY A 17 -32.35 -19.65 19.69
C GLY A 17 -32.09 -18.28 20.31
N GLY A 18 -32.59 -18.04 21.53
CA GLY A 18 -32.46 -16.75 22.21
C GLY A 18 -32.72 -16.86 23.71
N PHE A 19 -31.77 -16.35 24.48
CA PHE A 19 -31.73 -16.21 25.95
C PHE A 19 -30.89 -14.93 26.20
N THR A 20 -31.27 -13.93 27.02
CA THR A 20 -31.41 -13.92 28.49
C THR A 20 -30.18 -14.47 29.21
N ASP A 21 -29.60 -13.84 30.24
CA ASP A 21 -29.74 -12.52 30.87
C ASP A 21 -28.52 -12.34 31.83
N GLY A 22 -28.39 -11.22 32.53
CA GLY A 22 -27.65 -11.15 33.79
C GLY A 22 -26.32 -10.39 33.74
N GLY A 23 -26.28 -9.25 34.44
CA GLY A 23 -25.03 -8.53 34.75
C GLY A 23 -24.35 -9.05 36.03
N GLY A 24 -23.05 -8.79 36.16
CA GLY A 24 -22.29 -9.17 37.37
C GLY A 24 -21.07 -8.27 37.60
N SER A 25 -21.03 -7.61 38.75
CA SER A 25 -19.85 -6.91 39.26
C SER A 25 -19.89 -6.88 40.79
N PRO A 26 -18.93 -7.55 41.43
CA PRO A 26 -18.10 -6.90 42.46
C PRO A 26 -16.61 -7.31 42.32
N ARG A 27 -15.63 -6.78 43.06
CA ARG A 27 -15.40 -5.49 43.75
C ARG A 27 -14.07 -5.66 44.52
N LEU A 28 -13.10 -4.76 44.31
CA LEU A 28 -11.93 -4.47 45.18
C LEU A 28 -11.12 -5.64 45.80
N GLN A 29 -9.81 -5.65 45.54
CA GLN A 29 -8.82 -5.90 46.61
C GLN A 29 -7.64 -4.92 46.42
N GLN A 30 -7.03 -4.47 47.52
CA GLN A 30 -5.95 -3.48 47.57
C GLN A 30 -4.97 -3.87 48.70
N CYS A 31 -3.85 -3.14 48.81
CA CYS A 31 -2.76 -3.25 49.80
C CYS A 31 -1.70 -4.34 49.46
N ALA A 32 -0.44 -4.21 49.87
CA ALA A 32 0.18 -3.22 50.76
C ALA A 32 1.63 -2.83 50.34
N GLN A 33 2.12 -1.67 50.83
CA GLN A 33 3.55 -1.45 51.11
C GLN A 33 3.84 -1.78 52.59
N PRO A 34 5.08 -2.11 52.96
CA PRO A 34 5.86 -1.21 53.85
C PRO A 34 7.40 -1.28 53.57
N PRO A 35 8.31 -0.80 54.45
CA PRO A 35 8.54 0.62 54.76
C PRO A 35 10.04 1.03 54.63
N ASN A 36 10.35 2.30 54.93
CA ASN A 36 11.72 2.83 54.95
C ASN A 36 12.58 2.31 56.12
N SER A 37 13.90 2.21 55.91
CA SER A 37 14.92 2.38 56.96
C SER A 37 16.18 3.05 56.40
N SER A 38 16.87 3.86 57.21
CA SER A 38 17.93 4.77 56.76
C SER A 38 19.30 4.42 57.32
N SER A 39 20.33 4.34 56.47
CA SER A 39 21.75 4.39 56.86
C SER A 39 22.63 4.91 55.73
N SER A 40 23.60 5.77 56.04
CA SER A 40 24.31 6.61 55.06
C SER A 40 25.82 6.28 54.90
N SER A 41 26.51 7.08 54.07
CA SER A 41 27.97 7.34 54.15
C SER A 41 28.98 6.23 53.80
N SER A 42 28.73 5.38 52.79
CA SER A 42 29.81 4.54 52.20
C SER A 42 29.74 4.28 50.67
N SER A 43 28.71 4.72 49.96
CA SER A 43 28.57 4.52 48.50
C SER A 43 29.31 5.56 47.64
N ARG A 44 29.22 6.85 47.99
CA ARG A 44 29.62 7.99 47.15
C ARG A 44 31.06 7.94 46.61
N THR A 45 32.01 7.34 47.34
CA THR A 45 33.44 7.24 46.94
C THR A 45 33.76 6.07 46.01
N LYS A 46 32.81 5.16 45.77
CA LYS A 46 32.87 4.15 44.70
C LYS A 46 32.16 4.66 43.45
N GLU A 47 30.97 5.23 43.64
CA GLU A 47 30.11 5.77 42.59
C GLU A 47 30.81 6.86 41.75
N SER A 48 31.46 7.83 42.42
CA SER A 48 32.24 8.87 41.76
C SER A 48 33.44 8.34 40.96
N ARG A 49 34.01 7.18 41.33
CA ARG A 49 35.13 6.56 40.58
C ARG A 49 34.64 5.81 39.34
N TYR A 50 33.52 5.09 39.43
CA TYR A 50 32.88 4.49 38.25
C TYR A 50 32.49 5.55 37.22
N GLN A 51 31.93 6.68 37.66
CA GLN A 51 31.50 7.75 36.75
C GLN A 51 32.69 8.47 36.09
N GLN A 52 33.79 8.68 36.83
CA GLN A 52 35.04 9.22 36.25
C GLN A 52 35.70 8.24 35.27
N GLN A 53 35.64 6.93 35.52
CA GLN A 53 36.17 5.90 34.63
C GLN A 53 35.36 5.78 33.32
N GLN A 54 34.03 5.94 33.38
CA GLN A 54 33.19 6.06 32.18
C GLN A 54 33.54 7.30 31.34
N LEU A 55 33.75 8.45 31.98
CA LEU A 55 34.16 9.68 31.29
C LEU A 55 35.55 9.56 30.61
N GLN A 56 36.48 8.77 31.17
CA GLN A 56 37.75 8.47 30.49
C GLN A 56 37.58 7.52 29.29
N GLN A 57 36.68 6.54 29.35
CA GLN A 57 36.42 5.65 28.19
C GLN A 57 35.81 6.41 26.98
N GLN A 58 35.04 7.47 27.23
CA GLN A 58 34.54 8.36 26.16
C GLN A 58 35.68 9.16 25.48
N ARG A 59 36.78 9.45 26.18
CA ARG A 59 37.91 10.23 25.63
C ARG A 59 38.85 9.41 24.72
N HIS A 60 38.81 8.08 24.78
CA HIS A 60 39.66 7.22 23.95
C HIS A 60 38.96 6.63 22.70
N HIS A 61 37.68 6.95 22.47
CA HIS A 61 36.95 6.62 21.23
C HIS A 61 36.96 7.76 20.20
N GLY A 62 37.99 8.61 20.25
CA GLY A 62 38.29 9.59 19.19
C GLY A 62 38.78 8.88 17.92
N GLY A 63 37.85 8.37 17.12
CA GLY A 63 38.19 7.57 15.93
C GLY A 63 37.01 7.10 15.07
N SER A 64 35.76 7.35 15.49
CA SER A 64 34.59 7.13 14.62
C SER A 64 33.79 8.41 14.50
N MET A 65 34.10 9.20 13.45
CA MET A 65 33.01 9.93 12.81
C MET A 65 32.09 8.87 12.21
N LEU A 66 30.96 8.64 12.87
CA LEU A 66 29.82 7.98 12.24
C LEU A 66 29.46 8.82 11.01
N LYS A 67 29.93 8.39 9.83
CA LYS A 67 29.45 8.87 8.55
C LYS A 67 27.94 8.66 8.61
N GLN A 68 27.18 9.76 8.77
CA GLN A 68 25.72 9.68 8.67
C GLN A 68 25.44 8.92 7.36
N PRO A 69 24.63 7.84 7.39
CA PRO A 69 24.40 7.03 6.20
C PRO A 69 23.94 7.99 5.12
N SER A 70 24.65 8.03 3.99
CA SER A 70 24.37 9.00 2.94
C SER A 70 22.98 8.68 2.40
N HIS A 71 21.94 9.36 2.90
CA HIS A 71 20.53 9.00 2.65
C HIS A 71 20.15 9.00 1.15
N ASN A 72 21.04 9.50 0.30
CA ASN A 72 20.94 9.61 -1.14
C ASN A 72 21.68 8.47 -1.90
N GLU A 73 22.33 7.50 -1.24
CA GLU A 73 22.90 6.33 -1.92
C GLU A 73 21.78 5.55 -2.64
N PRO A 74 21.90 5.24 -3.94
CA PRO A 74 20.82 4.60 -4.71
C PRO A 74 20.29 3.32 -4.07
N ALA A 75 21.16 2.45 -3.56
CA ALA A 75 20.79 1.21 -2.90
C ALA A 75 20.03 1.41 -1.56
N ASP A 76 20.27 2.51 -0.85
CA ASP A 76 19.53 2.85 0.37
C ASP A 76 18.13 3.40 0.03
N VAL A 77 18.00 4.17 -1.05
CA VAL A 77 16.70 4.65 -1.55
C VAL A 77 15.83 3.47 -2.02
N VAL A 78 16.41 2.52 -2.78
CA VAL A 78 15.74 1.25 -3.16
C VAL A 78 15.19 0.54 -1.92
N ARG A 79 16.03 0.39 -0.87
CA ARG A 79 15.65 -0.32 0.36
C ARG A 79 14.51 0.35 1.10
N ARG A 80 14.53 1.69 1.22
CA ARG A 80 13.45 2.47 1.88
C ARG A 80 12.14 2.42 1.09
N ALA A 81 12.19 2.48 -0.24
CA ALA A 81 11.01 2.32 -1.09
C ALA A 81 10.31 0.97 -0.86
N LEU A 82 11.09 -0.13 -0.82
CA LEU A 82 10.58 -1.48 -0.57
C LEU A 82 10.06 -1.67 0.86
N ASP A 83 10.75 -1.11 1.87
CA ASP A 83 10.27 -1.10 3.26
C ASP A 83 8.93 -0.36 3.40
N PHE A 84 8.79 0.85 2.84
CA PHE A 84 7.51 1.57 2.84
C PHE A 84 6.40 0.80 2.08
N LYS A 85 6.71 0.08 0.99
CA LYS A 85 5.77 -0.82 0.31
C LYS A 85 5.30 -1.93 1.25
N CYS A 86 6.22 -2.61 1.93
CA CYS A 86 5.91 -3.69 2.87
C CYS A 86 5.08 -3.20 4.06
N GLN A 87 5.43 -2.05 4.65
CA GLN A 87 4.64 -1.42 5.72
C GLN A 87 3.23 -1.04 5.26
N GLY A 88 3.07 -0.51 4.04
CA GLY A 88 1.76 -0.22 3.44
C GLY A 88 0.91 -1.48 3.28
N THR A 89 1.52 -2.58 2.82
CA THR A 89 0.86 -3.89 2.68
C THR A 89 0.48 -4.50 4.02
N GLN A 90 1.24 -4.26 5.09
CA GLN A 90 0.82 -4.67 6.44
C GLN A 90 -0.37 -3.82 6.92
N CYS A 91 -0.30 -2.49 6.81
CA CYS A 91 -1.42 -1.60 7.15
C CYS A 91 -2.70 -1.95 6.36
N TYR A 92 -2.59 -2.40 5.11
CA TYR A 92 -3.73 -2.87 4.32
C TYR A 92 -4.37 -4.15 4.87
N LYS A 93 -3.58 -5.14 5.29
CA LYS A 93 -4.07 -6.36 5.96
C LYS A 93 -4.79 -6.02 7.27
N ASP A 94 -4.22 -5.08 8.03
CA ASP A 94 -4.76 -4.57 9.29
C ASP A 94 -5.99 -3.66 9.10
N LYS A 95 -6.49 -3.51 7.86
CA LYS A 95 -7.60 -2.61 7.44
C LYS A 95 -7.38 -1.12 7.74
N LYS A 96 -6.15 -0.72 8.06
CA LYS A 96 -5.71 0.66 8.30
C LYS A 96 -5.47 1.40 6.97
N TYR A 97 -6.50 1.48 6.11
CA TYR A 97 -6.36 1.97 4.73
C TYR A 97 -5.78 3.39 4.63
N ARG A 98 -6.10 4.28 5.59
CA ARG A 98 -5.51 5.63 5.66
C ARG A 98 -4.00 5.61 5.94
N GLU A 99 -3.53 4.72 6.81
CA GLU A 99 -2.09 4.54 7.07
C GLU A 99 -1.41 3.89 5.85
N ALA A 100 -2.04 2.88 5.25
CA ALA A 100 -1.54 2.19 4.06
C ALA A 100 -1.31 3.16 2.89
N ILE A 101 -2.28 4.04 2.59
CA ILE A 101 -2.13 5.10 1.56
C ILE A 101 -0.90 5.96 1.85
N GLY A 102 -0.72 6.40 3.10
CA GLY A 102 0.43 7.21 3.50
C GLY A 102 1.79 6.49 3.34
N LYS A 103 1.83 5.18 3.59
CA LYS A 103 3.03 4.35 3.39
C LYS A 103 3.34 4.15 1.89
N TYR A 104 2.35 3.78 1.07
CA TYR A 104 2.53 3.64 -0.38
C TYR A 104 2.90 4.96 -1.07
N HIS A 105 2.37 6.11 -0.61
CA HIS A 105 2.80 7.42 -1.09
C HIS A 105 4.27 7.72 -0.75
N ARG A 106 4.77 7.32 0.42
CA ARG A 106 6.21 7.43 0.75
C ARG A 106 7.08 6.54 -0.13
N ALA A 107 6.66 5.30 -0.40
CA ALA A 107 7.35 4.43 -1.35
C ALA A 107 7.48 5.07 -2.75
N LEU A 108 6.38 5.61 -3.28
CA LEU A 108 6.37 6.31 -4.58
C LEU A 108 7.22 7.59 -4.60
N LEU A 109 7.39 8.27 -3.46
CA LEU A 109 8.26 9.45 -3.35
C LEU A 109 9.74 9.07 -3.37
N GLU A 110 10.15 8.01 -2.67
CA GLU A 110 11.52 7.48 -2.72
C GLU A 110 11.87 7.02 -4.16
N ILE A 111 10.96 6.28 -4.82
CA ILE A 111 11.16 5.81 -6.20
C ILE A 111 11.38 6.98 -7.17
N LYS A 112 10.48 7.97 -7.17
CA LYS A 112 10.57 9.12 -8.08
C LYS A 112 11.67 10.11 -7.72
N GLY A 113 12.07 10.15 -6.44
CA GLY A 113 13.28 10.83 -6.00
C GLY A 113 14.51 10.24 -6.68
N LEU A 114 14.64 8.91 -6.68
CA LEU A 114 15.79 8.23 -7.28
C LEU A 114 15.84 8.39 -8.81
N CYS A 115 14.71 8.27 -9.51
CA CYS A 115 14.66 8.52 -10.96
C CYS A 115 15.15 9.93 -11.35
N ARG A 116 14.92 10.95 -10.49
CA ARG A 116 15.45 12.31 -10.70
C ARG A 116 16.95 12.44 -10.40
N VAL A 117 17.47 11.64 -9.46
CA VAL A 117 18.89 11.66 -9.06
C VAL A 117 19.78 10.93 -10.08
N LEU A 118 19.28 9.85 -10.68
CA LEU A 118 20.04 9.07 -11.67
C LEU A 118 20.08 9.69 -13.06
N GLY A 119 19.11 10.56 -13.38
CA GLY A 119 18.98 11.19 -14.69
C GLY A 119 18.42 10.27 -15.77
N ASP A 120 17.91 10.88 -16.84
CA ASP A 120 17.52 10.17 -18.05
C ASP A 120 18.75 9.99 -18.94
N PRO A 121 19.13 8.77 -19.36
CA PRO A 121 20.35 8.53 -20.14
C PRO A 121 20.36 9.22 -21.51
N ASP A 122 19.20 9.62 -22.06
CA ASP A 122 19.11 10.12 -23.43
C ASP A 122 19.24 11.66 -23.57
N THR A 123 19.58 12.39 -22.50
CA THR A 123 19.82 13.86 -22.57
C THR A 123 21.26 14.22 -22.96
N SER A 124 21.86 13.47 -23.89
CA SER A 124 23.22 13.73 -24.37
C SER A 124 23.28 14.83 -25.44
N SER A 125 23.03 16.08 -25.05
CA SER A 125 23.48 17.22 -25.86
C SER A 125 23.90 18.45 -25.04
N LYS A 126 25.10 18.96 -25.37
CA LYS A 126 25.63 20.31 -25.06
C LYS A 126 26.14 20.61 -23.63
N SER A 127 27.23 19.92 -23.32
CA SER A 127 28.52 20.53 -22.94
C SER A 127 28.85 20.74 -21.44
N PRO A 128 30.17 20.78 -21.07
CA PRO A 128 30.61 20.52 -19.69
C PRO A 128 31.37 21.67 -19.02
N SER A 129 31.41 21.67 -17.68
CA SER A 129 32.60 22.06 -16.87
C SER A 129 32.38 21.91 -15.36
N SER A 130 33.03 20.92 -14.74
CA SER A 130 33.63 21.02 -13.40
C SER A 130 34.57 19.83 -13.17
N LEU A 131 35.76 20.08 -12.60
CA LEU A 131 36.84 19.08 -12.48
C LEU A 131 36.99 18.60 -11.03
N LEU A 132 36.60 17.35 -10.73
CA LEU A 132 37.06 16.61 -9.54
C LEU A 132 37.08 15.08 -9.82
N PRO A 133 38.27 14.43 -9.78
CA PRO A 133 38.37 12.98 -9.94
C PRO A 133 38.71 12.25 -8.63
N THR A 134 37.71 11.72 -7.90
CA THR A 134 37.89 10.61 -6.95
C THR A 134 36.54 10.03 -6.48
N ILE A 135 36.54 8.74 -6.08
CA ILE A 135 35.37 7.93 -5.66
C ILE A 135 34.51 7.42 -6.83
N SER A 136 35.10 6.54 -7.65
CA SER A 136 34.39 5.77 -8.67
C SER A 136 33.91 4.42 -8.11
N LYS A 137 32.76 4.40 -7.42
CA LYS A 137 32.03 3.16 -7.09
C LYS A 137 30.52 3.41 -6.93
N SER A 138 29.72 2.58 -7.60
CA SER A 138 28.25 2.46 -7.45
C SER A 138 27.39 3.72 -7.61
N THR A 139 27.59 4.51 -8.68
CA THR A 139 26.60 5.53 -9.13
C THR A 139 25.51 4.99 -10.06
N THR A 140 25.63 3.76 -10.57
CA THR A 140 24.62 3.09 -11.38
C THR A 140 23.90 2.00 -10.58
N LEU A 141 22.55 2.00 -10.62
CA LEU A 141 21.75 0.85 -10.20
C LEU A 141 21.98 -0.33 -11.13
N THR A 142 21.92 -1.56 -10.59
CA THR A 142 21.78 -2.75 -11.43
C THR A 142 20.41 -2.77 -12.12
N ASP A 143 20.30 -3.42 -13.27
CA ASP A 143 19.01 -3.51 -13.98
C ASP A 143 17.96 -4.32 -13.21
N GLU A 144 18.41 -5.25 -12.37
CA GLU A 144 17.58 -5.92 -11.35
C GLU A 144 16.99 -4.92 -10.34
N GLN A 145 17.80 -3.99 -9.81
CA GLN A 145 17.32 -2.95 -8.90
C GLN A 145 16.33 -2.00 -9.58
N LYS A 146 16.57 -1.62 -10.85
CA LYS A 146 15.63 -0.82 -11.65
C LYS A 146 14.30 -1.55 -11.84
N GLY A 147 14.32 -2.80 -12.30
CA GLY A 147 13.13 -3.63 -12.49
C GLY A 147 12.35 -3.88 -11.20
N ALA A 148 13.05 -4.11 -10.08
CA ALA A 148 12.45 -4.24 -8.76
C ALA A 148 11.74 -2.95 -8.31
N MET A 149 12.26 -1.78 -8.66
CA MET A 149 11.63 -0.48 -8.37
C MET A 149 10.45 -0.17 -9.28
N GLU A 150 10.51 -0.50 -10.58
CA GLU A 150 9.36 -0.36 -11.48
C GLU A 150 8.19 -1.25 -11.02
N ASN A 151 8.46 -2.53 -10.73
CA ASN A 151 7.45 -3.42 -10.16
C ASN A 151 6.93 -2.91 -8.80
N ALA A 152 7.80 -2.36 -7.93
CA ALA A 152 7.36 -1.77 -6.67
C ALA A 152 6.45 -0.53 -6.87
N GLU A 153 6.67 0.30 -7.89
CA GLU A 153 5.77 1.41 -8.24
C GLU A 153 4.41 0.89 -8.74
N LEU A 154 4.40 -0.13 -9.61
CA LEU A 154 3.17 -0.76 -10.12
C LEU A 154 2.36 -1.42 -8.99
N GLU A 155 3.01 -2.17 -8.10
CA GLU A 155 2.40 -2.71 -6.88
C GLU A 155 1.83 -1.59 -5.99
N CYS A 156 2.56 -0.48 -5.80
CA CYS A 156 2.08 0.65 -5.00
C CYS A 156 0.83 1.30 -5.61
N TYR A 157 0.78 1.54 -6.92
CA TYR A 157 -0.44 2.07 -7.58
C TYR A 157 -1.62 1.11 -7.46
N ASN A 158 -1.40 -0.18 -7.69
CA ASN A 158 -2.45 -1.18 -7.64
C ASN A 158 -3.01 -1.31 -6.20
N SER A 159 -2.15 -1.24 -5.18
CA SER A 159 -2.55 -1.23 -3.78
C SER A 159 -3.18 0.09 -3.32
N LEU A 160 -2.74 1.25 -3.84
CA LEU A 160 -3.40 2.53 -3.60
C LEU A 160 -4.82 2.57 -4.17
N ALA A 161 -5.02 2.06 -5.38
CA ALA A 161 -6.35 1.89 -5.96
C ALA A 161 -7.23 0.96 -5.11
N ALA A 162 -6.65 -0.10 -4.54
CA ALA A 162 -7.35 -0.97 -3.58
C ALA A 162 -7.77 -0.20 -2.31
N CYS A 163 -6.87 0.55 -1.70
CA CYS A 163 -7.15 1.34 -0.49
C CYS A 163 -8.24 2.38 -0.72
N LEU A 164 -8.19 3.11 -1.84
CA LEU A 164 -9.17 4.15 -2.17
C LEU A 164 -10.59 3.59 -2.34
N LEU A 165 -10.72 2.37 -2.88
CA LEU A 165 -11.99 1.65 -2.99
C LEU A 165 -12.53 1.10 -1.65
N GLN A 166 -11.77 1.22 -0.56
CA GLN A 166 -12.20 0.87 0.81
C GLN A 166 -12.43 2.12 1.69
N MET A 167 -12.27 3.33 1.14
CA MET A 167 -12.58 4.57 1.85
C MET A 167 -14.09 4.84 1.83
N GLU A 168 -14.62 5.40 2.93
CA GLU A 168 -16.01 5.86 3.05
C GLU A 168 -16.43 6.82 1.91
N LEU A 169 -15.54 7.75 1.55
CA LEU A 169 -15.67 8.62 0.39
C LEU A 169 -14.65 8.20 -0.68
N VAL A 170 -15.08 7.38 -1.64
CA VAL A 170 -14.23 6.82 -2.69
C VAL A 170 -13.93 7.87 -3.76
N ASN A 171 -12.64 8.19 -3.95
CA ASN A 171 -12.19 9.06 -5.05
C ASN A 171 -11.95 8.22 -6.32
N TYR A 172 -13.01 7.97 -7.10
CA TYR A 172 -12.95 7.16 -8.32
C TYR A 172 -12.03 7.75 -9.41
N GLU A 173 -11.87 9.08 -9.47
CA GLU A 173 -10.91 9.74 -10.36
C GLU A 173 -9.46 9.27 -10.11
N ARG A 174 -9.02 9.23 -8.85
CA ARG A 174 -7.69 8.72 -8.49
C ARG A 174 -7.57 7.20 -8.62
N VAL A 175 -8.64 6.44 -8.40
CA VAL A 175 -8.64 4.98 -8.67
C VAL A 175 -8.39 4.73 -10.15
N LYS A 176 -9.11 5.42 -11.04
CA LYS A 176 -8.90 5.42 -12.49
C LYS A 176 -7.46 5.80 -12.85
N GLU A 177 -6.96 6.93 -12.32
CA GLU A 177 -5.60 7.42 -12.60
C GLU A 177 -4.51 6.38 -12.24
N TYR A 178 -4.59 5.78 -11.05
CA TYR A 178 -3.61 4.78 -10.60
C TYR A 178 -3.73 3.47 -11.38
N CYS A 179 -4.93 3.00 -11.69
CA CYS A 179 -5.10 1.78 -12.48
C CYS A 179 -4.64 1.95 -13.93
N LEU A 180 -4.87 3.11 -14.56
CA LEU A 180 -4.34 3.39 -15.91
C LEU A 180 -2.81 3.41 -15.94
N LYS A 181 -2.14 3.90 -14.88
CA LYS A 181 -0.67 3.84 -14.76
C LYS A 181 -0.15 2.40 -14.69
N VAL A 182 -0.86 1.52 -13.99
CA VAL A 182 -0.53 0.08 -14.00
C VAL A 182 -0.74 -0.51 -15.39
N LEU A 183 -1.89 -0.27 -16.01
CA LEU A 183 -2.24 -0.83 -17.33
C LEU A 183 -1.36 -0.33 -18.49
N HIS A 184 -0.68 0.82 -18.34
CA HIS A 184 0.27 1.31 -19.34
C HIS A 184 1.53 0.43 -19.44
N LYS A 185 1.96 -0.19 -18.33
CA LYS A 185 3.07 -1.18 -18.29
C LYS A 185 2.55 -2.62 -18.36
N GLU A 186 1.46 -2.92 -17.65
CA GLU A 186 0.85 -4.24 -17.50
C GLU A 186 -0.57 -4.28 -18.07
N GLY A 187 -0.71 -4.16 -19.40
CA GLY A 187 -2.01 -4.06 -20.07
C GLY A 187 -3.00 -5.22 -19.86
N LYS A 188 -2.59 -6.32 -19.21
CA LYS A 188 -3.43 -7.47 -18.84
C LYS A 188 -3.62 -7.66 -17.33
N ASN A 189 -3.18 -6.71 -16.48
CA ASN A 189 -3.34 -6.84 -15.02
C ASN A 189 -4.82 -6.86 -14.62
N PHE A 190 -5.35 -8.04 -14.30
CA PHE A 190 -6.76 -8.24 -13.95
C PHE A 190 -7.27 -7.25 -12.88
N LYS A 191 -6.49 -7.06 -11.81
CA LYS A 191 -6.86 -6.18 -10.69
C LYS A 191 -6.99 -4.73 -11.16
N ALA A 192 -6.09 -4.25 -12.01
CA ALA A 192 -6.15 -2.90 -12.57
C ALA A 192 -7.26 -2.76 -13.64
N LEU A 193 -7.52 -3.78 -14.47
CA LEU A 193 -8.64 -3.80 -15.41
C LEU A 193 -9.98 -3.70 -14.68
N TYR A 194 -10.24 -4.60 -13.72
CA TYR A 194 -11.47 -4.61 -12.93
C TYR A 194 -11.69 -3.30 -12.17
N ARG A 195 -10.65 -2.79 -11.49
CA ARG A 195 -10.73 -1.53 -10.72
C ARG A 195 -10.93 -0.31 -11.62
N SER A 196 -10.36 -0.29 -12.83
CA SER A 196 -10.66 0.73 -13.84
C SER A 196 -12.12 0.67 -14.26
N GLY A 197 -12.63 -0.53 -14.55
CA GLY A 197 -14.04 -0.76 -14.91
C GLY A 197 -15.02 -0.26 -13.85
N VAL A 198 -14.77 -0.59 -12.59
CA VAL A 198 -15.54 -0.08 -11.44
C VAL A 198 -15.44 1.44 -11.32
N ALA A 199 -14.25 2.03 -11.46
CA ALA A 199 -14.09 3.48 -11.39
C ALA A 199 -14.86 4.21 -12.49
N TYR A 200 -14.72 3.79 -13.75
CA TYR A 200 -15.47 4.38 -14.87
C TYR A 200 -16.99 4.22 -14.73
N TYR A 201 -17.47 3.12 -14.13
CA TYR A 201 -18.90 2.93 -13.86
C TYR A 201 -19.45 4.01 -12.91
N HIS A 202 -18.76 4.27 -11.80
CA HIS A 202 -19.18 5.28 -10.82
C HIS A 202 -18.95 6.72 -11.29
N LEU A 203 -18.03 6.92 -12.24
CA LEU A 203 -17.83 8.20 -12.95
C LEU A 203 -18.83 8.42 -14.10
N GLY A 204 -19.69 7.44 -14.41
CA GLY A 204 -20.73 7.55 -15.45
C GLY A 204 -20.28 7.29 -16.89
N ASP A 205 -18.99 7.03 -17.14
CA ASP A 205 -18.48 6.62 -18.45
C ASP A 205 -18.72 5.11 -18.65
N PHE A 206 -19.98 4.77 -18.88
CA PHE A 206 -20.41 3.38 -18.97
C PHE A 206 -19.78 2.63 -20.16
N GLN A 207 -19.35 3.34 -21.22
CA GLN A 207 -18.69 2.71 -22.37
C GLN A 207 -17.26 2.26 -22.03
N LYS A 208 -16.44 3.12 -21.41
CA LYS A 208 -15.11 2.71 -20.92
C LYS A 208 -15.24 1.69 -19.78
N ALA A 209 -16.23 1.83 -18.90
CA ALA A 209 -16.52 0.84 -17.87
C ALA A 209 -16.74 -0.56 -18.46
N LEU A 210 -17.63 -0.67 -19.46
CA LEU A 210 -17.96 -1.95 -20.10
C LEU A 210 -16.75 -2.57 -20.81
N TYR A 211 -15.90 -1.75 -21.45
CA TYR A 211 -14.64 -2.19 -22.05
C TYR A 211 -13.69 -2.81 -21.01
N TYR A 212 -13.30 -2.06 -19.98
CA TYR A 212 -12.35 -2.55 -18.97
C TYR A 212 -12.89 -3.75 -18.18
N LEU A 213 -14.20 -3.79 -17.91
CA LEU A 213 -14.84 -4.95 -17.30
C LEU A 213 -14.78 -6.19 -18.20
N LYS A 214 -15.05 -6.06 -19.52
CA LYS A 214 -14.94 -7.17 -20.47
C LYS A 214 -13.49 -7.64 -20.66
N GLU A 215 -12.51 -6.75 -20.64
CA GLU A 215 -11.10 -7.17 -20.64
C GLU A 215 -10.70 -7.88 -19.33
N SER A 216 -11.24 -7.48 -18.18
CA SER A 216 -11.03 -8.21 -16.91
C SER A 216 -11.69 -9.59 -16.92
N HIS A 217 -12.89 -9.71 -17.49
CA HIS A 217 -13.62 -10.98 -17.63
C HIS A 217 -12.89 -11.99 -18.52
N LYS A 218 -12.08 -11.54 -19.50
CA LYS A 218 -11.21 -12.43 -20.29
C LYS A 218 -10.07 -13.05 -19.47
N GLN A 219 -9.67 -12.44 -18.34
CA GLN A 219 -8.64 -13.01 -17.45
C GLN A 219 -9.26 -13.94 -16.41
N GLU A 220 -10.37 -13.52 -15.77
CA GLU A 220 -11.08 -14.31 -14.76
C GLU A 220 -12.59 -14.42 -15.12
N PRO A 221 -12.97 -15.37 -16.01
CA PRO A 221 -14.36 -15.49 -16.49
C PRO A 221 -15.37 -15.89 -15.40
N SER A 222 -14.91 -16.47 -14.29
CA SER A 222 -15.74 -16.93 -13.18
C SER A 222 -15.95 -15.88 -12.09
N ASP A 223 -15.30 -14.70 -12.13
CA ASP A 223 -15.48 -13.71 -11.06
C ASP A 223 -16.88 -13.08 -11.10
N THR A 224 -17.62 -13.31 -10.02
CA THR A 224 -19.01 -12.87 -9.85
C THR A 224 -19.14 -11.34 -9.73
N ASN A 225 -18.08 -10.64 -9.30
CA ASN A 225 -18.11 -9.17 -9.21
C ASN A 225 -17.95 -8.52 -10.58
N VAL A 226 -17.08 -9.06 -11.44
CA VAL A 226 -16.92 -8.66 -12.84
C VAL A 226 -18.23 -8.88 -13.59
N ILE A 227 -18.82 -10.08 -13.51
CA ILE A 227 -20.11 -10.41 -14.14
C ILE A 227 -21.21 -9.44 -13.68
N ARG A 228 -21.33 -9.21 -12.36
CA ARG A 228 -22.29 -8.26 -11.77
C ARG A 228 -22.08 -6.83 -12.29
N TYR A 229 -20.85 -6.35 -12.34
CA TYR A 229 -20.57 -5.00 -12.84
C TYR A 229 -20.82 -4.86 -14.35
N ILE A 230 -20.55 -5.90 -15.16
CA ILE A 230 -20.92 -5.91 -16.60
C ILE A 230 -22.43 -5.74 -16.74
N GLN A 231 -23.24 -6.56 -16.06
CA GLN A 231 -24.70 -6.49 -16.11
C GLN A 231 -25.23 -5.12 -15.68
N LEU A 232 -24.74 -4.58 -14.56
CA LEU A 232 -25.09 -3.24 -14.06
C LEU A 232 -24.74 -2.14 -15.08
N THR A 233 -23.62 -2.27 -15.79
CA THR A 233 -23.17 -1.31 -16.82
C THR A 233 -24.07 -1.38 -18.06
N GLU A 234 -24.37 -2.57 -18.56
CA GLU A 234 -25.26 -2.76 -19.72
C GLU A 234 -26.71 -2.35 -19.42
N MET A 235 -27.16 -2.42 -18.16
CA MET A 235 -28.45 -1.86 -17.73
C MET A 235 -28.44 -0.32 -17.67
N LYS A 236 -27.31 0.30 -17.31
CA LYS A 236 -27.16 1.77 -17.36
C LYS A 236 -27.16 2.28 -18.79
N ILE A 237 -26.36 1.68 -19.68
CA ILE A 237 -26.29 2.05 -21.11
C ILE A 237 -27.67 1.98 -21.77
N ARG A 238 -28.40 0.87 -21.58
CA ARG A 238 -29.76 0.70 -22.14
C ARG A 238 -30.75 1.75 -21.62
N ARG A 239 -30.68 2.12 -20.34
CA ARG A 239 -31.54 3.16 -19.75
C ARG A 239 -31.21 4.55 -20.28
N ASN A 240 -29.92 4.88 -20.44
CA ASN A 240 -29.48 6.16 -20.99
C ASN A 240 -29.97 6.33 -22.44
N ALA A 241 -29.72 5.35 -23.31
CA ALA A 241 -30.16 5.39 -24.70
C ALA A 241 -31.69 5.42 -24.88
N GLN A 242 -32.47 4.91 -23.90
CA GLN A 242 -33.92 5.07 -23.88
C GLN A 242 -34.37 6.47 -23.46
N ARG A 243 -33.61 7.16 -22.60
CA ARG A 243 -33.88 8.54 -22.19
C ARG A 243 -33.52 9.51 -23.31
N GLU A 244 -32.32 9.38 -23.87
CA GLU A 244 -31.82 10.21 -24.99
C GLU A 244 -32.79 10.19 -26.19
N LYS A 245 -33.39 9.03 -26.51
CA LYS A 245 -34.43 8.93 -27.55
C LYS A 245 -35.73 9.67 -27.21
N LYS A 246 -36.12 9.72 -25.94
CA LYS A 246 -37.31 10.45 -25.46
C LYS A 246 -37.07 11.96 -25.32
N GLU A 247 -35.83 12.37 -25.13
CA GLU A 247 -35.41 13.78 -25.10
C GLU A 247 -35.24 14.35 -26.52
N ALA A 248 -35.25 13.48 -27.55
CA ALA A 248 -35.13 13.82 -28.97
C ALA A 248 -36.40 13.52 -29.79
N THR A 249 -37.56 13.35 -29.14
CA THR A 249 -38.89 13.13 -29.76
C THR A 249 -39.91 14.12 -29.20
#